data_AF-A0A9W3G9B3-F1
#
_entry.id   AF-A0A9W3G9B3-F1
#
_cell.length_a   1.000
_cell.length_b   1.000
_cell.length_c   1.000
_cell.angle_alpha   90.00
_cell.angle_beta   90.00
_cell.angle_gamma   90.00
#
_symmetry.space_group_name_H-M   'P 1'
#
loop_
_entity.id
_entity.type
_entity.pdbx_description
1 polymer ?
#
loop_
_entity_poly.entity_id
_entity_poly.type
_entity_poly.pdbx_seq_one_letter_code
_entity_poly.pdbx_strand_id
1 'polypeptide(L)'
;MMMGSVRVAELLLLHGADPNCADPATLTRPVHDAAREGFLDTLVALHRAGARLDVRDAWGRLPVDLAEERGHRDVARYLHTAAGD
;
A
#
# COMPACT_ATOMS: atom_id res chain seq x y z
N MET A 1 14.47 -4.70 15.29
CA MET A 1 14.83 -4.16 13.97
C MET A 1 13.98 -4.88 12.95
N MET A 2 12.73 -4.47 12.78
CA MET A 2 11.83 -5.12 11.81
C MET A 2 12.17 -4.51 10.45
N MET A 3 13.09 -5.16 9.74
CA MET A 3 13.37 -4.86 8.34
C MET A 3 12.14 -5.28 7.55
N GLY A 4 11.15 -4.40 7.53
CA GLY A 4 9.97 -4.51 6.70
C GLY A 4 10.39 -4.50 5.25
N SER A 5 10.72 -5.69 4.74
CA SER A 5 10.40 -6.23 3.42
C SER A 5 10.39 -5.29 2.20
N VAL A 6 11.11 -4.17 2.20
CA VAL A 6 11.29 -3.28 1.03
C VAL A 6 11.77 -4.11 -0.16
N ARG A 7 12.75 -4.98 0.08
CA ARG A 7 13.26 -5.93 -0.92
C ARG A 7 12.22 -6.92 -1.42
N VAL A 8 11.27 -7.37 -0.60
CA VAL A 8 10.24 -8.33 -1.03
C VAL A 8 9.21 -7.63 -1.90
N ALA A 9 8.80 -6.42 -1.52
CA ALA A 9 7.88 -5.64 -2.34
C ALA A 9 8.51 -5.18 -3.65
N GLU A 10 9.77 -4.74 -3.63
CA GLU A 10 10.53 -4.46 -4.85
C GLU A 10 10.66 -5.73 -5.72
N LEU A 11 10.96 -6.89 -5.14
CA LEU A 11 11.04 -8.16 -5.88
C LEU A 11 9.69 -8.58 -6.49
N LEU A 12 8.58 -8.38 -5.78
CA LEU A 12 7.24 -8.65 -6.30
C LEU A 12 6.91 -7.74 -7.49
N LEU A 13 7.17 -6.44 -7.36
CA LEU A 13 7.03 -5.47 -8.46
C LEU A 13 7.96 -5.80 -9.64
N LEU A 14 9.21 -6.20 -9.38
CA LEU A 14 10.19 -6.57 -10.41
C LEU A 14 9.80 -7.84 -11.18
N HIS A 15 9.05 -8.74 -10.56
CA HIS A 15 8.54 -9.97 -11.19
C HIS A 15 7.24 -9.77 -11.99
N GLY A 16 6.80 -8.52 -12.18
CA GLY A 16 5.58 -8.22 -12.94
C GLY A 16 4.30 -8.37 -12.11
N ALA A 17 4.38 -8.28 -10.78
CA ALA A 17 3.18 -8.17 -9.97
C ALA A 17 2.47 -6.86 -10.32
N ASP A 18 1.24 -6.98 -10.81
CA ASP A 18 0.39 -5.83 -11.08
C ASP A 18 0.18 -5.05 -9.77
N PRO A 19 0.60 -3.77 -9.68
CA PRO A 19 0.43 -2.96 -8.48
C PRO A 19 -1.04 -2.70 -8.14
N ASN A 20 -1.94 -2.96 -9.09
CA ASN A 20 -3.38 -2.87 -8.94
C ASN A 20 -4.06 -4.23 -8.78
N CYS A 21 -3.29 -5.32 -8.64
CA CYS A 21 -3.83 -6.66 -8.40
C CYS A 21 -4.60 -6.62 -7.08
N ALA A 22 -5.91 -6.88 -7.16
CA ALA A 22 -6.77 -6.97 -6.01
C ALA A 22 -7.06 -8.45 -5.75
N ASP A 23 -6.94 -8.87 -4.50
CA ASP A 23 -7.35 -10.18 -4.07
C ASP A 23 -8.84 -10.38 -4.39
N PRO A 24 -9.23 -11.45 -5.09
CA PRO A 24 -10.63 -11.66 -5.46
C PRO A 24 -11.53 -11.94 -4.25
N ALA A 25 -10.96 -12.33 -3.12
CA ALA A 25 -11.70 -12.62 -1.89
C ALA A 25 -11.90 -11.39 -0.99
N THR A 26 -10.91 -10.51 -0.91
CA THR A 26 -10.91 -9.37 0.03
C THR A 26 -10.83 -8.03 -0.68
N LEU A 27 -10.63 -7.97 -1.99
CA LEU A 27 -10.30 -6.77 -2.76
C LEU A 27 -9.07 -6.02 -2.23
N THR A 28 -8.25 -6.71 -1.45
CA THR A 28 -7.01 -6.20 -0.89
C THR A 28 -5.98 -6.09 -1.98
N ARG A 29 -5.35 -4.92 -2.00
CA ARG A 29 -4.34 -4.55 -2.99
C ARG A 29 -3.01 -4.43 -2.27
N PRO A 30 -1.88 -4.55 -2.97
CA PRO A 30 -0.56 -4.43 -2.34
C PRO A 30 -0.39 -3.09 -1.58
N VAL A 31 -1.10 -2.04 -1.97
CA VAL A 31 -1.14 -0.75 -1.24
C VAL A 31 -1.79 -0.83 0.14
N HIS A 32 -2.80 -1.70 0.33
CA HIS A 32 -3.43 -1.94 1.63
C HIS A 32 -2.50 -2.72 2.56
N ASP A 33 -1.81 -3.73 2.03
CA ASP A 33 -0.80 -4.48 2.80
C ASP A 33 0.37 -3.59 3.21
N ALA A 34 0.91 -2.80 2.27
CA ALA A 34 1.96 -1.83 2.55
C ALA A 34 1.52 -0.80 3.61
N ALA A 35 0.28 -0.33 3.53
CA ALA A 35 -0.27 0.60 4.50
C ALA A 35 -0.45 -0.03 5.89
N ARG A 36 -0.94 -1.27 5.94
CA ARG A 36 -1.16 -2.04 7.16
C ARG A 36 0.13 -2.42 7.87
N GLU A 37 1.20 -2.69 7.12
CA GLU A 37 2.53 -2.99 7.70
C GLU A 37 3.39 -1.74 7.95
N GLY A 38 2.99 -0.58 7.43
CA GLY A 38 3.75 0.67 7.58
C GLY A 38 4.94 0.79 6.61
N PHE A 39 4.88 0.12 5.46
CA PHE A 39 5.96 0.13 4.48
C PHE A 39 5.86 1.32 3.53
N LEU A 40 6.39 2.46 3.98
CA LEU A 40 6.42 3.70 3.20
C LEU A 40 7.16 3.52 1.87
N ASP A 41 8.36 2.93 1.87
CA ASP A 41 9.17 2.76 0.66
C ASP A 41 8.46 1.88 -0.39
N THR A 42 7.80 0.80 0.06
CA THR A 42 6.96 -0.05 -0.79
C THR A 42 5.81 0.75 -1.41
N LEU A 43 5.16 1.60 -0.62
CA LEU A 43 4.07 2.45 -1.08
C LEU A 43 4.52 3.46 -2.13
N VAL A 44 5.70 4.04 -1.93
CA VAL A 44 6.33 4.96 -2.91
C VAL A 44 6.66 4.21 -4.20
N ALA A 45 7.19 2.98 -4.11
CA ALA A 45 7.50 2.16 -5.29
C ALA A 45 6.22 1.77 -6.06
N LEU A 46 5.18 1.33 -5.34
CA LEU A 46 3.85 1.04 -5.91
C LEU A 46 3.27 2.27 -6.60
N HIS A 47 3.30 3.43 -5.93
CA HIS A 47 2.80 4.68 -6.49
C HIS A 47 3.56 5.07 -7.77
N ARG A 48 4.90 4.98 -7.77
CA ARG A 48 5.71 5.20 -8.98
C ARG A 48 5.42 4.20 -10.11
N ALA A 49 4.97 3.00 -9.77
CA ALA A 49 4.52 2.00 -10.73
C ALA A 49 3.08 2.23 -11.24
N GLY A 50 2.39 3.28 -10.79
CA GLY A 50 1.01 3.58 -11.18
C GLY A 50 -0.05 2.85 -10.34
N ALA A 51 0.28 2.43 -9.12
CA ALA A 51 -0.70 1.93 -8.18
C ALA A 51 -1.70 3.02 -7.81
N ARG A 52 -2.98 2.67 -7.78
CA ARG A 52 -4.02 3.56 -7.23
C ARG A 52 -4.03 3.47 -5.71
N LEU A 53 -3.91 4.61 -5.05
CA LEU A 53 -3.93 4.73 -3.59
C LEU A 53 -5.35 5.01 -3.06
N ASP A 54 -6.22 5.58 -3.88
CA ASP A 54 -7.66 5.81 -3.62
C ASP A 54 -8.54 4.60 -3.88
N VAL A 55 -8.04 3.41 -3.53
CA VAL A 55 -8.75 2.16 -3.70
C VAL A 55 -9.34 1.73 -2.37
N ARG A 56 -10.61 1.31 -2.40
CA ARG A 56 -11.26 0.70 -1.25
C ARG A 56 -11.17 -0.82 -1.33
N ASP A 57 -10.91 -1.41 -0.17
CA ASP A 57 -10.97 -2.84 0.08
C ASP A 57 -12.42 -3.35 0.12
N ALA A 58 -12.66 -4.65 0.27
CA ALA A 58 -14.02 -5.21 0.32
C ALA A 58 -14.84 -4.70 1.51
N TRP A 59 -14.16 -4.27 2.58
CA TRP A 59 -14.78 -3.63 3.73
C TRP A 59 -15.00 -2.12 3.57
N GLY A 60 -14.70 -1.54 2.39
CA GLY A 60 -14.87 -0.11 2.13
C GLY A 60 -13.79 0.77 2.78
N ARG A 61 -12.73 0.18 3.32
CA ARG A 61 -11.60 0.87 3.95
C ARG A 61 -10.59 1.31 2.90
N LEU A 62 -10.02 2.51 3.04
CA LEU A 62 -8.89 2.94 2.23
C LEU A 62 -7.58 2.41 2.83
N PRO A 63 -6.48 2.33 2.05
CA PRO A 63 -5.17 2.03 2.61
C PRO A 63 -4.79 3.03 3.71
N VAL A 64 -5.19 4.30 3.61
CA VAL A 64 -4.92 5.30 4.65
C VAL A 64 -5.58 4.95 5.99
N ASP A 65 -6.82 4.46 5.99
CA ASP A 65 -7.51 4.02 7.21
C ASP A 65 -6.75 2.89 7.90
N LEU A 66 -6.22 1.94 7.12
CA LEU A 66 -5.43 0.82 7.66
C LEU A 66 -4.12 1.31 8.28
N ALA A 67 -3.45 2.28 7.64
CA ALA A 67 -2.23 2.88 8.17
C ALA A 67 -2.51 3.64 9.47
N GLU A 68 -3.61 4.41 9.54
CA GLU A 68 -4.00 5.14 10.74
C GLU A 68 -4.40 4.21 11.89
N GLU A 69 -5.18 3.15 11.60
CA GLU A 69 -5.59 2.15 12.58
C GLU A 69 -4.39 1.43 13.21
N ARG A 70 -3.32 1.22 12.42
CA ARG A 70 -2.07 0.61 12.88
C ARG A 70 -1.10 1.61 13.53
N GLY A 71 -1.37 2.92 13.42
CA GLY A 71 -0.51 3.97 13.95
C GLY A 71 0.68 4.34 13.06
N HIS A 72 0.67 3.94 11.79
CA HIS A 72 1.70 4.25 10.80
C HIS A 72 1.51 5.65 10.22
N ARG A 73 1.73 6.68 11.04
CA ARG A 73 1.52 8.10 10.67
C ARG A 73 2.29 8.54 9.42
N ASP A 74 3.52 8.08 9.22
CA ASP A 74 4.31 8.47 8.05
C ASP A 74 3.69 7.97 6.75
N VAL A 75 3.16 6.75 6.78
CA VAL A 75 2.46 6.14 5.66
C VAL A 75 1.10 6.77 5.43
N ALA A 76 0.33 7.00 6.50
CA ALA A 76 -0.94 7.70 6.41
C ALA A 76 -0.78 9.11 5.81
N ARG A 77 0.27 9.84 6.24
CA ARG A 77 0.60 11.16 5.69
C ARG A 77 0.95 11.09 4.21
N TYR A 78 1.75 10.11 3.79
CA TYR A 78 2.10 9.93 2.38
C TYR A 78 0.86 9.62 1.53
N LEU A 79 0.02 8.69 1.99
CA LEU A 79 -1.25 8.34 1.34
C LEU A 79 -2.20 9.53 1.27
N HIS A 80 -2.30 10.33 2.32
CA HIS A 80 -3.13 11.53 2.32
C HIS A 80 -2.63 12.59 1.34
N THR A 81 -1.31 12.75 1.22
CA THR A 81 -0.70 13.63 0.23
C THR A 81 -0.93 13.11 -1.20
N ALA A 82 -0.83 11.80 -1.40
CA ALA A 82 -0.90 11.20 -2.73
C ALA A 82 -2.35 10.95 -3.19
N ALA A 83 -3.32 10.91 -2.29
CA ALA A 83 -4.75 10.86 -2.59
C ALA A 83 -5.35 12.24 -2.89
N GLY A 84 -4.64 13.31 -2.56
CA GLY A 84 -5.07 14.70 -2.77
C GLY A 84 -4.58 15.35 -4.07
N ASP A 85 -3.77 14.66 -4.87
CA ASP A 85 -3.24 15.11 -6.18
C ASP A 85 -3.98 14.43 -7.34
#